data_AF-A0AAW2MG28-F1
#
_entry.id   AF-A0AAW2MG28-F1
#
_cell.length_a   1.000
_cell.length_b   1.000
_cell.length_c   1.000
_cell.angle_alpha   90.00
_cell.angle_beta   90.00
_cell.angle_gamma   90.00
#
_symmetry.space_group_name_H-M   'P 1'
#
loop_
_entity.id
_entity.type
_entity.pdbx_description
1 polymer ?
#
loop_
_entity_poly.entity_id
_entity_poly.type
_entity_poly.pdbx_seq_one_letter_code
_entity_poly.pdbx_strand_id
1 'polypeptide(L)'
;MAREAEAFIALPGGYGTMEELLEMITWAQLGIHKKPVGLLNVDGYYDSLLTLFDKGVEEGFIKPAARHIVLSAPSARELLANMEEYSPYQEHVAPQESWQME
;
A
#
# COMPACT_ATOMS: atom_id res chain seq x y z
N MET A 1 -4.79 15.00 -1.84
CA MET A 1 -3.70 14.55 -0.96
C MET A 1 -2.50 14.01 -1.73
N ALA A 2 -2.73 13.08 -2.66
CA ALA A 2 -1.65 12.32 -3.28
C ALA A 2 -0.60 13.10 -4.08
N ARG A 3 -0.90 14.30 -4.60
CA ARG A 3 0.02 15.02 -5.49
C ARG A 3 1.25 15.57 -4.77
N GLU A 4 1.05 16.12 -3.57
CA GLU A 4 2.09 16.80 -2.77
C GLU A 4 2.76 15.87 -1.73
N ALA A 5 2.21 14.68 -1.49
CA ALA A 5 2.77 13.71 -0.54
C ALA A 5 3.93 12.93 -1.19
N GLU A 6 4.96 12.54 -0.43
CA GLU A 6 6.01 11.62 -0.91
C GLU A 6 5.77 10.17 -0.48
N ALA A 7 4.87 9.97 0.47
CA ALA A 7 4.55 8.71 1.09
C ALA A 7 3.13 8.75 1.71
N PHE A 8 2.55 7.58 1.95
CA PHE A 8 1.28 7.45 2.67
C PHE A 8 1.46 6.55 3.88
N ILE A 9 0.92 6.96 5.04
CA ILE A 9 0.94 6.16 6.27
C ILE A 9 -0.48 6.12 6.84
N ALA A 10 -1.00 4.92 7.06
CA ALA A 10 -2.23 4.71 7.81
C ALA A 10 -1.90 4.34 9.26
N LEU A 11 -2.49 5.11 10.20
CA LEU A 11 -2.54 4.81 11.62
C LEU A 11 -3.84 4.06 11.94
N PRO A 12 -3.93 3.32 13.07
CA PRO A 12 -5.15 2.65 13.48
C PRO A 12 -6.39 3.54 13.34
N GLY A 13 -7.37 3.06 12.60
CA GLY A 13 -8.54 3.85 12.19
C GLY A 13 -9.68 2.96 11.70
N GLY A 14 -10.84 3.58 11.52
CA GLY A 14 -12.06 2.90 11.07
C GLY A 14 -12.17 2.79 9.55
N TYR A 15 -13.41 2.71 9.05
CA TYR A 15 -13.68 2.49 7.62
C TYR A 15 -13.10 3.57 6.71
N GLY A 16 -13.12 4.85 7.11
CA GLY A 16 -12.56 5.93 6.29
C GLY A 16 -11.06 5.73 6.03
N THR A 17 -10.29 5.43 7.07
CA THR A 17 -8.86 5.14 6.93
C THR A 17 -8.59 3.90 6.07
N MET A 18 -9.44 2.87 6.20
CA MET A 18 -9.31 1.65 5.40
C MET A 18 -9.58 1.90 3.91
N GLU A 19 -10.59 2.72 3.61
CA GLU A 19 -10.96 3.08 2.24
C GLU A 19 -9.83 3.88 1.56
N GLU A 20 -9.33 4.92 2.22
CA GLU A 20 -8.19 5.71 1.73
C GLU A 20 -6.92 4.86 1.54
N LEU A 21 -6.64 3.93 2.46
CA LEU A 21 -5.51 3.01 2.36
C LEU A 21 -5.62 2.12 1.11
N LEU A 22 -6.77 1.48 0.91
CA LEU A 22 -7.00 0.58 -0.23
C LEU A 22 -6.96 1.34 -1.56
N GLU A 23 -7.41 2.59 -1.59
CA GLU A 23 -7.27 3.46 -2.77
C GLU A 23 -5.80 3.68 -3.12
N MET A 24 -4.95 4.06 -2.15
CA MET A 24 -3.52 4.28 -2.41
C MET A 24 -2.79 2.99 -2.81
N ILE A 25 -3.15 1.84 -2.24
CA ILE A 25 -2.62 0.53 -2.68
C ILE A 25 -3.01 0.27 -4.13
N THR A 26 -4.26 0.53 -4.50
CA THR A 26 -4.76 0.31 -5.86
C THR A 26 -4.05 1.22 -6.86
N TRP A 27 -3.84 2.49 -6.52
CA TRP A 27 -3.11 3.43 -7.38
C TRP A 27 -1.64 3.06 -7.57
N ALA A 28 -0.98 2.57 -6.51
CA ALA A 28 0.36 2.01 -6.62
C ALA A 28 0.40 0.77 -7.54
N GLN A 29 -0.59 -0.13 -7.40
CA GLN A 29 -0.71 -1.33 -8.25
C GLN A 29 -0.96 -1.00 -9.73
N LEU A 30 -1.74 0.05 -10.00
CA LEU A 30 -1.99 0.57 -11.36
C LEU A 30 -0.82 1.40 -11.91
N GLY A 31 0.19 1.69 -11.10
CA GLY A 31 1.35 2.49 -11.48
C GLY A 31 1.09 4.00 -11.57
N ILE A 32 -0.04 4.47 -11.04
CA ILE A 32 -0.42 5.90 -10.98
C ILE A 32 0.57 6.68 -10.09
N HIS A 33 1.10 6.04 -9.04
CA HIS A 33 2.24 6.56 -8.30
C HIS A 33 3.20 5.43 -7.90
N LYS A 34 4.40 5.85 -7.47
CA LYS A 34 5.48 4.97 -7.02
C LYS A 34 5.85 5.17 -5.55
N LYS A 35 5.03 5.92 -4.81
CA LYS A 35 5.22 6.29 -3.41
C LYS A 35 4.97 5.09 -2.48
N PRO A 36 5.75 4.92 -1.40
CA PRO A 36 5.54 3.85 -0.42
C PRO A 36 4.20 4.04 0.33
N VAL A 37 3.56 2.92 0.66
CA VAL A 37 2.33 2.87 1.48
C VAL A 37 2.64 2.08 2.76
N GLY A 38 2.58 2.76 3.89
CA GLY A 38 2.92 2.23 5.21
C GLY A 38 1.71 2.03 6.12
N LEU A 39 1.73 0.95 6.90
CA LEU A 39 0.81 0.67 8.00
C LEU A 39 1.57 0.74 9.32
N LEU A 40 1.20 1.68 10.19
CA LEU A 40 1.70 1.68 11.56
C LEU A 40 0.88 0.68 12.39
N ASN A 41 1.40 -0.54 12.52
CA ASN A 41 0.71 -1.68 13.12
C ASN A 41 0.85 -1.71 14.65
N VAL A 42 0.29 -0.70 15.31
CA VAL A 42 0.28 -0.60 16.78
C VAL A 42 -0.50 -1.76 17.38
N ASP A 43 0.11 -2.49 18.32
CA ASP A 43 -0.50 -3.62 19.05
C ASP A 43 -1.17 -4.68 18.15
N GLY A 44 -0.70 -4.84 16.90
CA GLY A 44 -1.24 -5.82 15.96
C GLY A 44 -2.60 -5.43 15.35
N TYR A 45 -3.01 -4.15 15.41
CA TYR A 45 -4.29 -3.67 14.89
C TYR A 45 -4.59 -4.11 13.45
N TYR A 46 -3.59 -4.17 12.58
CA TYR A 46 -3.70 -4.54 11.17
C TYR A 46 -3.39 -6.01 10.86
N ASP A 47 -3.13 -6.86 11.86
CA ASP A 47 -2.74 -8.27 11.63
C ASP A 47 -3.76 -9.03 10.79
N SER A 48 -5.06 -8.86 11.08
CA SER A 48 -6.13 -9.51 10.31
C SER A 48 -6.22 -8.99 8.88
N LEU A 49 -5.93 -7.70 8.65
CA LEU A 49 -5.90 -7.13 7.30
C LEU A 49 -4.71 -7.65 6.50
N LEU A 50 -3.53 -7.71 7.12
CA LEU A 50 -2.33 -8.25 6.49
C LEU A 50 -2.52 -9.74 6.15
N THR A 51 -3.15 -10.50 7.05
CA THR A 51 -3.55 -11.90 6.80
C THR A 51 -4.51 -12.02 5.62
N LEU A 52 -5.47 -11.09 5.48
CA LEU A 52 -6.36 -11.05 4.33
C LEU A 52 -5.61 -10.79 3.02
N PHE A 53 -4.61 -9.92 3.03
CA PHE A 53 -3.77 -9.69 1.85
C PHE A 53 -2.93 -10.91 1.50
N ASP A 54 -2.35 -11.58 2.49
CA ASP A 54 -1.60 -12.82 2.30
C ASP A 54 -2.50 -13.91 1.71
N LYS A 55 -3.75 -14.02 2.19
CA LYS A 55 -4.74 -14.92 1.62
C LYS A 55 -5.09 -14.57 0.17
N GLY A 56 -5.20 -13.28 -0.15
CA GLY A 56 -5.39 -12.81 -1.51
C GLY A 56 -4.26 -13.22 -2.45
N VAL A 57 -3.02 -13.29 -1.94
CA VAL A 57 -1.87 -13.81 -2.69
C VAL A 57 -1.98 -15.32 -2.90
N GLU A 58 -2.28 -16.08 -1.85
CA GLU A 58 -2.45 -17.54 -1.93
C GLU A 58 -3.51 -17.95 -2.95
N GLU A 59 -4.65 -17.25 -2.96
CA GLU A 59 -5.77 -17.53 -3.86
C GLU A 59 -5.59 -16.91 -5.26
N GLY A 60 -4.48 -16.20 -5.51
CA GLY A 60 -4.14 -15.63 -6.82
C GLY A 60 -4.88 -14.35 -7.19
N PHE A 61 -5.60 -13.72 -6.26
CA PHE A 61 -6.23 -12.41 -6.46
C PHE A 61 -5.23 -11.24 -6.39
N ILE A 62 -4.17 -11.39 -5.58
CA ILE A 62 -3.08 -10.42 -5.46
C ILE A 62 -1.81 -11.09 -6.01
N LYS A 63 -1.12 -10.42 -6.94
CA LYS A 63 0.17 -10.90 -7.41
C LYS A 63 1.18 -10.87 -6.25
N PRO A 64 2.05 -11.89 -6.07
CA PRO A 64 3.07 -11.88 -5.01
C PRO A 64 3.90 -10.60 -4.96
N ALA A 65 4.26 -10.04 -6.12
CA ALA A 65 5.04 -8.82 -6.19
C ALA A 65 4.24 -7.55 -5.80
N ALA A 66 2.91 -7.52 -6.03
CA ALA A 66 2.04 -6.43 -5.58
C ALA A 66 1.85 -6.42 -4.05
N ARG A 67 2.02 -7.57 -3.37
CA ARG A 67 1.94 -7.66 -1.91
C ARG A 67 2.98 -6.80 -1.19
N HIS A 68 4.12 -6.53 -1.85
CA HIS A 68 5.20 -5.69 -1.34
C HIS A 68 4.92 -4.17 -1.43
N ILE A 69 3.80 -3.75 -2.03
CA ILE A 69 3.37 -2.35 -2.03
C ILE A 69 3.12 -1.85 -0.61
N VAL A 70 2.58 -2.73 0.26
CA VAL A 70 2.24 -2.40 1.64
C VAL A 70 3.38 -2.79 2.57
N LEU A 71 3.95 -1.78 3.21
CA LEU A 71 4.92 -1.93 4.30
C LEU A 71 4.18 -1.84 5.63
N SER A 72 4.59 -2.62 6.62
CA SER A 72 4.02 -2.52 7.98
C SER A 72 5.11 -2.65 9.02
N ALA A 73 5.00 -1.87 10.10
CA ALA A 73 5.88 -1.99 11.26
C ALA A 73 5.14 -1.54 12.54
N PRO A 74 5.51 -2.07 13.72
CA PRO A 74 4.88 -1.72 15.00
C PRO A 74 5.27 -0.34 15.52
N SER A 75 6.31 0.29 14.97
CA SER A 75 6.80 1.61 15.40
C SER A 75 7.05 2.55 14.24
N ALA A 76 6.86 3.85 14.48
CA ALA A 76 7.06 4.88 13.46
C ALA A 76 8.52 4.91 12.95
N ARG A 77 9.49 4.69 13.85
CA ARG A 77 10.91 4.67 13.49
C ARG A 77 11.22 3.57 12.48
N GLU A 78 10.76 2.35 12.77
CA GLU A 78 10.98 1.20 11.90
C GLU A 78 10.22 1.35 10.58
N LEU A 79 8.99 1.85 10.63
CA LEU A 79 8.20 2.09 9.42
C LEU A 79 8.91 3.09 8.50
N LEU A 80 9.37 4.22 9.04
CA LEU A 80 10.08 5.24 8.26
C LEU A 80 11.36 4.70 7.62
N ALA A 81 12.16 3.93 8.37
CA ALA A 81 13.37 3.30 7.83
C ALA A 81 13.03 2.36 6.66
N ASN A 82 12.01 1.52 6.80
CA ASN A 82 11.56 0.61 5.74
C ASN A 82 11.05 1.37 4.50
N MET A 83 10.41 2.53 4.71
CA MET A 83 9.88 3.37 3.63
C MET A 83 10.98 4.12 2.88
N GLU A 84 12.07 4.50 3.54
CA GLU A 84 13.25 5.11 2.90
C GLU A 84 13.98 4.13 1.98
N GLU A 85 14.00 2.84 2.32
CA GLU A 85 14.61 1.77 1.52
C GLU A 85 13.67 1.22 0.43
N TYR A 86 12.44 1.71 0.35
CA TYR A 86 11.42 1.18 -0.56
C TYR A 86 11.79 1.36 -2.03
N SER A 87 11.75 0.25 -2.79
CA SER A 87 11.79 0.28 -4.25
C SER A 87 10.39 0.02 -4.83
N PRO A 88 9.90 0.86 -5.74
CA PRO A 88 8.58 0.69 -6.33
C PRO A 88 8.44 -0.64 -7.08
N TYR A 89 7.28 -1.25 -6.92
CA TYR A 89 6.80 -2.32 -7.77
C TYR A 89 6.69 -1.86 -9.24
N GLN A 90 7.19 -2.65 -10.19
CA GLN A 90 7.35 -2.27 -11.61
C GLN A 90 6.35 -2.97 -12.56
N GLU A 91 5.68 -4.04 -12.13
CA GLU A 91 4.79 -4.82 -13.02
C GLU A 91 3.41 -4.16 -13.14
N HIS A 92 3.20 -3.40 -14.21
CA HIS A 92 1.90 -2.80 -14.52
C HIS A 92 0.84 -3.87 -14.85
N VAL A 93 -0.34 -3.73 -14.25
CA VAL A 93 -1.51 -4.56 -14.57
C VAL A 93 -2.37 -3.91 -15.68
N ALA A 94 -2.22 -2.59 -15.93
CA ALA A 94 -2.95 -1.86 -16.96
C ALA A 94 -2.01 -1.01 -17.85
N PRO A 95 -2.26 -0.90 -19.17
CA PRO A 95 -1.52 0.01 -20.06
C PRO A 95 -1.70 1.49 -19.66
N GLN A 96 -0.65 2.31 -19.80
CA GLN A 96 -0.68 3.75 -19.44
C GLN A 96 -1.73 4.58 -20.19
N GLU A 97 -2.30 4.07 -21.29
CA GLU A 97 -3.24 4.80 -22.13
C GLU A 97 -4.66 4.93 -21.56
N SER A 98 -5.01 4.21 -20.47
CA SER A 98 -6.41 4.16 -19.99
C SER A 98 -6.79 5.13 -18.86
N TRP A 99 -5.88 5.98 -18.38
CA TRP A 99 -6.14 6.83 -17.20
C TRP A 99 -5.78 8.31 -17.39
N GLN A 100 -6.02 8.87 -18.59
CA GLN A 100 -6.10 10.32 -18.73
C GLN A 100 -7.37 10.79 -18.02
N MET A 101 -7.22 11.22 -16.78
CA MET A 101 -8.24 12.00 -16.07
C MET A 101 -8.29 13.38 -16.74
N GLU A 102 -9.36 13.66 -17.49
CA GLU A 102 -9.76 15.03 -17.82
C GLU A 102 -10.09 15.84 -16.57
#